data_AF-A0A965RHT4-F1
#
_entry.id   AF-A0A965RHT4-F1
#
_cell.length_a   1.000
_cell.length_b   1.000
_cell.length_c   1.000
_cell.angle_alpha   90.00
_cell.angle_beta   90.00
_cell.angle_gamma   90.00
#
_symmetry.space_group_name_H-M   'P 1'
#
loop_
_entity.id
_entity.type
_entity.pdbx_description
1 polymer ?
#
loop_
_entity_poly.entity_id
_entity_poly.type
_entity_poly.pdbx_seq_one_letter_code
_entity_poly.pdbx_strand_id
1 'polypeptide(L)'
;MGWQAKLRLDYSVEAQRCVARHVHEGPLRVLKALYPEGDRVCHHVLVHPPSGLVGGDELQINLHLQAGAHALITTPGATRFYGSDGLTAQQHVQAHVAEDATLEWLPLEALAYNRCQAHNQAVFHLAHGSRLIAWDVTALGLPHANQPFVQGQFQQHLEIAGTWLERGLIDAKDQRLLHSPLGLNGHTCVSTLVFAQGHAMADTLREQVVAMARELCESHPLRWQSG
;
A
#
# COMPACT_ATOMS: atom_id res chain seq x y z
N MET A 1 -24.65 7.48 5.69
CA MET A 1 -24.40 6.18 5.04
C MET A 1 -23.25 6.39 4.08
N GLY A 2 -22.11 5.74 4.29
CA GLY A 2 -21.03 5.71 3.31
C GLY A 2 -21.27 4.59 2.30
N TRP A 3 -20.53 4.62 1.19
CA TRP A 3 -20.64 3.59 0.16
C TRP A 3 -19.59 2.49 0.37
N GLN A 4 -19.90 1.28 -0.07
CA GLN A 4 -18.99 0.14 -0.05
C GLN A 4 -18.60 -0.22 -1.47
N ALA A 5 -17.31 -0.46 -1.71
CA ALA A 5 -16.86 -1.09 -2.94
C ALA A 5 -15.97 -2.28 -2.63
N LYS A 6 -16.09 -3.29 -3.49
CA LYS A 6 -15.32 -4.52 -3.38
C LYS A 6 -14.69 -4.80 -4.72
N LEU A 7 -13.45 -5.27 -4.70
CA LEU A 7 -12.74 -5.76 -5.88
C LEU A 7 -12.06 -7.07 -5.48
N ARG A 8 -12.28 -8.11 -6.28
CA ARG A 8 -11.52 -9.35 -6.20
C ARG A 8 -10.74 -9.50 -7.50
N LEU A 9 -9.44 -9.75 -7.38
CA LEU A 9 -8.51 -10.00 -8.47
C LEU A 9 -7.86 -11.37 -8.27
N ASP A 10 -8.01 -12.22 -9.27
CA ASP A 10 -7.45 -13.57 -9.31
C ASP A 10 -6.45 -13.64 -10.47
N TYR A 11 -5.16 -13.85 -10.14
CA TYR A 11 -4.08 -13.97 -11.11
C TYR A 11 -3.66 -15.43 -11.26
N SER A 12 -3.48 -15.89 -12.51
CA SER A 12 -3.09 -17.25 -12.86
C SER A 12 -2.12 -17.28 -14.03
N VAL A 13 -1.34 -18.35 -14.16
CA VAL A 13 -0.49 -18.56 -15.34
C VAL A 13 -1.23 -19.40 -16.37
N GLU A 14 -1.42 -18.86 -17.58
CA GLU A 14 -2.06 -19.52 -18.70
C GLU A 14 -1.18 -19.37 -19.95
N ALA A 15 -0.81 -20.50 -20.57
CA ALA A 15 0.06 -20.51 -21.75
C ALA A 15 1.33 -19.63 -21.57
N GLN A 16 2.00 -19.75 -20.41
CA GLN A 16 3.20 -18.98 -20.02
C GLN A 16 2.98 -17.47 -19.80
N ARG A 17 1.73 -17.00 -19.81
CA ARG A 17 1.35 -15.61 -19.51
C ARG A 17 0.66 -15.52 -18.15
N CYS A 18 0.99 -14.52 -17.34
CA CYS A 18 0.22 -14.21 -16.14
C CYS A 18 -1.04 -13.45 -16.55
N VAL A 19 -2.22 -14.02 -16.36
CA VAL A 19 -3.51 -13.37 -16.68
C VAL A 19 -4.28 -13.05 -15.42
N ALA A 20 -5.24 -12.13 -15.51
CA ALA A 20 -6.04 -11.69 -14.39
C ALA A 20 -7.54 -11.81 -14.70
N ARG A 21 -8.30 -12.34 -13.76
CA ARG A 21 -9.77 -12.27 -13.72
C ARG A 21 -10.18 -11.41 -12.54
N HIS A 22 -11.30 -10.71 -12.66
CA HIS A 22 -11.79 -9.87 -11.56
C HIS A 22 -13.30 -9.75 -11.55
N VAL A 23 -13.80 -9.47 -10.35
CA VAL A 23 -15.19 -9.08 -10.10
C VAL A 23 -15.19 -7.89 -9.15
N HIS A 24 -16.17 -7.00 -9.31
CA HIS A 24 -16.27 -5.81 -8.48
C HIS A 24 -17.71 -5.46 -8.11
N GLU A 25 -17.84 -4.71 -7.02
CA GLU A 25 -19.05 -4.06 -6.54
C GLU A 25 -18.72 -2.59 -6.24
N GLY A 26 -19.65 -1.67 -6.49
CA GLY A 26 -19.41 -0.24 -6.28
C GLY A 26 -18.48 0.37 -7.34
N PRO A 27 -17.79 1.49 -7.05
CA PRO A 27 -16.93 2.21 -8.01
C PRO A 27 -15.50 1.66 -8.20
N LEU A 28 -15.03 0.74 -7.36
CA LEU A 28 -13.66 0.22 -7.44
C LEU A 28 -13.44 -0.67 -8.68
N ARG A 29 -12.37 -0.42 -9.45
CA ARG A 29 -12.08 -1.10 -10.73
C ARG A 29 -10.59 -1.30 -10.92
N VAL A 30 -10.22 -2.10 -11.93
CA VAL A 30 -8.89 -2.08 -12.55
C VAL A 30 -9.00 -1.60 -14.00
N LEU A 31 -7.95 -0.96 -14.50
CA LEU A 31 -7.78 -0.76 -15.93
C LEU A 31 -7.39 -2.07 -16.63
N LYS A 32 -7.29 -2.02 -17.96
CA LYS A 32 -6.81 -3.15 -18.76
C LYS A 32 -5.47 -3.66 -18.25
N ALA A 33 -5.30 -4.99 -18.20
CA ALA A 33 -4.02 -5.64 -17.92
C ALA A 33 -2.94 -5.17 -18.92
N LEU A 34 -1.81 -4.71 -18.39
CA LEU A 34 -0.65 -4.23 -19.14
C LEU A 34 0.53 -5.19 -18.94
N TYR A 35 1.39 -5.29 -19.95
CA TYR A 35 2.52 -6.23 -19.98
C TYR A 35 3.78 -5.55 -20.52
N PRO A 36 4.23 -4.44 -19.89
CA PRO A 36 5.38 -3.68 -20.37
C PRO A 36 6.71 -4.48 -20.29
N GLU A 37 6.77 -5.47 -19.39
CA GLU A 37 7.95 -6.32 -19.14
C GLU A 37 7.81 -7.71 -19.78
N GLY A 38 6.82 -7.88 -20.68
CA GLY A 38 6.48 -9.15 -21.32
C GLY A 38 5.35 -9.90 -20.61
N ASP A 39 4.95 -11.04 -21.19
CA ASP A 39 3.74 -11.78 -20.82
C ASP A 39 3.73 -12.36 -19.40
N ARG A 40 4.90 -12.46 -18.77
CA ARG A 40 5.02 -13.07 -17.44
C ARG A 40 4.58 -12.16 -16.29
N VAL A 41 4.64 -10.84 -16.47
CA VAL A 41 4.32 -9.86 -15.41
C VAL A 41 3.06 -9.10 -15.80
N CYS A 42 1.98 -9.29 -15.04
CA CYS A 42 0.73 -8.59 -15.26
C CYS A 42 0.69 -7.29 -14.44
N HIS A 43 0.70 -6.15 -15.11
CA HIS A 43 0.58 -4.84 -14.47
C HIS A 43 -0.89 -4.40 -14.46
N HIS A 44 -1.39 -4.03 -13.29
CA HIS A 44 -2.71 -3.45 -13.13
C HIS A 44 -2.65 -2.09 -12.44
N VAL A 45 -3.43 -1.17 -13.00
CA VAL A 45 -3.72 0.12 -12.40
C VAL A 45 -5.10 0.01 -11.74
N LEU A 46 -5.13 0.00 -10.42
CA LEU A 46 -6.35 0.05 -9.62
C LEU A 46 -6.87 1.48 -9.60
N VAL A 47 -8.16 1.64 -9.92
CA VAL A 47 -8.80 2.95 -9.99
C VAL A 47 -10.03 3.00 -9.09
N HIS A 48 -10.14 4.12 -8.39
CA HIS A 48 -11.29 4.46 -7.58
C HIS A 48 -11.82 5.82 -8.06
N PRO A 49 -12.77 5.86 -9.02
CA PRO A 49 -13.20 7.08 -9.70
C PRO A 49 -13.68 8.24 -8.78
N PRO A 50 -14.38 7.99 -7.66
CA PRO A 50 -14.71 9.02 -6.67
C PRO A 50 -13.48 9.76 -6.10
N SER A 51 -12.27 9.25 -6.34
CA SER A 51 -11.00 9.94 -6.11
C SER A 51 -10.67 10.23 -4.64
N GLY A 52 -11.38 9.57 -3.71
CA GLY A 52 -11.10 9.55 -2.28
C GLY A 52 -12.26 8.96 -1.47
N LEU A 53 -12.04 8.78 -0.18
CA LEU A 53 -12.99 8.22 0.78
C LEU A 53 -13.44 9.30 1.76
N VAL A 54 -14.74 9.36 2.06
CA VAL A 54 -15.31 10.16 3.15
C VAL A 54 -15.77 9.26 4.29
N GLY A 55 -16.15 9.85 5.42
CA GLY A 55 -16.54 9.12 6.61
C GLY A 55 -17.65 8.08 6.36
N GLY A 56 -17.35 6.82 6.68
CA GLY A 56 -18.24 5.68 6.50
C GLY A 56 -18.05 4.90 5.19
N ASP A 57 -17.20 5.39 4.28
CA ASP A 57 -16.87 4.66 3.06
C ASP A 57 -15.93 3.49 3.35
N GLU A 58 -16.06 2.42 2.55
CA GLU A 58 -15.22 1.24 2.68
C GLU A 58 -14.79 0.70 1.30
N LEU A 59 -13.48 0.51 1.13
CA LEU A 59 -12.87 -0.18 0.01
C LEU A 59 -12.33 -1.54 0.48
N GLN A 60 -12.80 -2.63 -0.14
CA GLN A 60 -12.27 -3.97 0.07
C GLN A 60 -11.59 -4.48 -1.20
N ILE A 61 -10.28 -4.74 -1.12
CA ILE A 61 -9.44 -5.20 -2.21
C ILE A 61 -8.91 -6.57 -1.85
N ASN A 62 -9.38 -7.61 -2.54
CA ASN A 62 -8.97 -8.99 -2.34
C ASN A 62 -8.11 -9.44 -3.52
N LEU A 63 -6.87 -9.81 -3.24
CA LEU A 63 -5.92 -10.27 -4.23
C LEU A 63 -5.63 -11.75 -4.00
N HIS A 64 -5.71 -12.55 -5.05
CA HIS A 64 -5.31 -13.93 -5.04
C HIS A 64 -4.37 -14.18 -6.20
N LEU A 65 -3.13 -14.56 -5.90
CA LEU A 65 -2.14 -14.94 -6.88
C LEU A 65 -1.95 -16.45 -6.78
N GLN A 66 -2.31 -17.16 -7.83
CA GLN A 66 -2.07 -18.61 -7.94
C GLN A 66 -0.59 -18.91 -8.15
N ALA A 67 -0.22 -20.18 -8.03
CA ALA A 67 1.17 -20.60 -8.06
C ALA A 67 1.89 -20.09 -9.32
N GLY A 68 3.08 -19.51 -9.12
CA GLY A 68 3.92 -18.94 -10.17
C GLY A 68 3.39 -17.67 -10.86
N ALA A 69 2.22 -17.13 -10.48
CA ALA A 69 1.71 -15.87 -11.03
C ALA A 69 2.57 -14.68 -10.59
N HIS A 70 2.72 -13.66 -11.44
CA HIS A 70 3.47 -12.45 -11.13
C HIS A 70 2.65 -11.22 -11.51
N ALA A 71 2.25 -10.45 -10.50
CA ALA A 71 1.45 -9.24 -10.69
C ALA A 71 2.09 -8.02 -10.02
N LEU A 72 2.07 -6.90 -10.74
CA LEU A 72 2.33 -5.58 -10.19
C LEU A 72 1.02 -4.79 -10.14
N ILE A 73 0.72 -4.22 -8.99
CA ILE A 73 -0.49 -3.44 -8.79
C ILE A 73 -0.10 -2.06 -8.26
N THR A 74 -0.56 -1.04 -8.96
CA THR A 74 -0.36 0.37 -8.59
C THR A 74 -1.67 1.16 -8.75
N THR A 75 -1.68 2.42 -8.35
CA THR A 75 -2.79 3.35 -8.57
C THR A 75 -2.32 4.47 -9.49
N PRO A 76 -3.22 5.19 -10.21
CA PRO A 76 -2.82 6.29 -11.08
C PRO A 76 -2.64 7.62 -10.32
N GLY A 77 -3.04 7.64 -9.05
CA GLY A 77 -2.95 8.80 -8.17
C GLY A 77 -3.10 8.39 -6.72
N ALA A 78 -2.83 9.36 -5.85
CA ALA A 78 -2.95 9.18 -4.42
C ALA A 78 -4.38 8.87 -3.98
N THR A 79 -4.54 7.95 -3.03
CA THR A 79 -5.80 7.68 -2.34
C THR A 79 -6.03 8.76 -1.31
N ARG A 80 -7.15 9.49 -1.39
CA ARG A 80 -7.45 10.61 -0.48
C ARG A 80 -8.41 10.16 0.61
N PHE A 81 -8.07 10.39 1.87
CA PHE A 81 -8.97 10.25 3.01
C PHE A 81 -9.42 11.64 3.44
N TYR A 82 -10.67 12.00 3.13
CA TYR A 82 -11.22 13.33 3.38
C TYR A 82 -11.64 13.51 4.84
N GLY A 83 -11.90 14.77 5.22
CA GLY A 83 -12.43 15.11 6.53
C GLY A 83 -13.76 14.42 6.82
N SER A 84 -13.94 14.01 8.08
CA SER A 84 -15.14 13.33 8.57
C SER A 84 -15.67 14.03 9.84
N ASP A 85 -16.99 13.92 10.07
CA ASP A 85 -17.65 14.36 11.31
C ASP A 85 -17.79 13.23 12.34
N GLY A 86 -17.06 12.12 12.15
CA GLY A 86 -16.88 11.08 13.16
C GLY A 86 -16.84 9.65 12.62
N LEU A 87 -17.43 9.39 11.44
CA LEU A 87 -17.39 8.06 10.83
C LEU A 87 -16.02 7.79 10.19
N THR A 88 -15.52 6.56 10.34
CA THR A 88 -14.24 6.16 9.76
C THR A 88 -14.39 5.78 8.29
N ALA A 89 -13.50 6.32 7.45
CA ALA A 89 -13.25 5.88 6.08
C ALA A 89 -12.22 4.76 6.08
N GLN A 90 -12.45 3.68 5.33
CA GLN A 90 -11.64 2.47 5.43
C GLN A 90 -11.17 1.95 4.07
N GLN A 91 -9.91 1.55 3.99
CA GLN A 91 -9.38 0.76 2.90
C GLN A 91 -8.76 -0.52 3.47
N HIS A 92 -9.19 -1.66 2.96
CA HIS A 92 -8.75 -2.99 3.36
C HIS A 92 -8.20 -3.73 2.15
N VAL A 93 -6.92 -4.07 2.18
CA VAL A 93 -6.26 -4.93 1.21
C VAL A 93 -5.95 -6.26 1.88
N GLN A 94 -6.39 -7.35 1.27
CA GLN A 94 -6.02 -8.70 1.68
C GLN A 94 -5.48 -9.45 0.47
N ALA A 95 -4.24 -9.93 0.57
CA ALA A 95 -3.57 -10.65 -0.50
C ALA A 95 -3.15 -12.05 -0.06
N HIS A 96 -3.44 -13.04 -0.89
CA HIS A 96 -2.92 -14.40 -0.74
C HIS A 96 -2.01 -14.70 -1.92
N VAL A 97 -0.72 -14.90 -1.63
CA VAL A 97 0.33 -15.14 -2.62
C VAL A 97 0.75 -16.60 -2.52
N ALA A 98 0.33 -17.41 -3.48
CA ALA A 98 0.59 -18.86 -3.49
C ALA A 98 2.06 -19.18 -3.82
N GLU A 99 2.38 -20.48 -3.85
CA GLU A 99 3.74 -20.98 -4.05
C GLU A 99 4.41 -20.38 -5.28
N ASP A 100 5.66 -19.90 -5.10
CA ASP A 100 6.48 -19.28 -6.15
C ASP A 100 5.86 -18.06 -6.87
N ALA A 101 4.70 -17.56 -6.39
CA ALA A 101 4.05 -16.38 -6.95
C ALA A 101 4.72 -15.09 -6.44
N THR A 102 4.59 -14.00 -7.20
CA THR A 102 5.23 -12.72 -6.90
C THR A 102 4.21 -11.60 -6.96
N LEU A 103 4.05 -10.86 -5.86
CA LEU A 103 3.21 -9.67 -5.79
C LEU A 103 4.08 -8.43 -5.59
N GLU A 104 3.82 -7.42 -6.41
CA GLU A 104 4.34 -6.07 -6.23
C GLU A 104 3.17 -5.13 -5.94
N TRP A 105 2.99 -4.75 -4.67
CA TRP A 105 1.94 -3.83 -4.23
C TRP A 105 2.52 -2.43 -4.04
N LEU A 106 2.42 -1.62 -5.11
CA LEU A 106 3.08 -0.33 -5.20
C LEU A 106 2.07 0.81 -5.51
N PRO A 107 1.03 1.03 -4.69
CA PRO A 107 0.11 2.15 -4.88
C PRO A 107 0.82 3.50 -4.67
N LEU A 108 0.29 4.58 -5.24
CA LEU A 108 0.68 5.93 -4.86
C LEU A 108 0.18 6.26 -3.44
N GLU A 109 0.48 7.47 -2.97
CA GLU A 109 0.37 7.86 -1.57
C GLU A 109 -1.07 7.77 -1.01
N ALA A 110 -1.21 7.50 0.29
CA ALA A 110 -2.39 7.80 1.06
C ALA A 110 -2.31 9.24 1.60
N LEU A 111 -3.22 10.13 1.17
CA LEU A 111 -3.32 11.49 1.66
C LEU A 111 -4.35 11.58 2.80
N ALA A 112 -3.88 11.84 4.02
CA ALA A 112 -4.72 12.11 5.17
C ALA A 112 -5.08 13.59 5.20
N TYR A 113 -6.28 13.95 4.74
CA TYR A 113 -6.74 15.35 4.82
C TYR A 113 -7.06 15.72 6.27
N ASN A 114 -7.03 17.01 6.55
CA ASN A 114 -7.44 17.51 7.86
C ASN A 114 -8.84 17.01 8.24
N ARG A 115 -9.00 16.64 9.50
CA ARG A 115 -10.19 16.03 10.10
C ARG A 115 -10.54 14.63 9.60
N CYS A 116 -9.66 13.93 8.86
CA CYS A 116 -10.00 12.56 8.47
C CYS A 116 -10.15 11.66 9.70
N GLN A 117 -11.03 10.67 9.57
CA GLN A 117 -11.07 9.51 10.46
C GLN A 117 -10.83 8.32 9.55
N ALA A 118 -9.62 7.78 9.55
CA ALA A 118 -9.17 6.88 8.49
C ALA A 118 -8.50 5.62 9.04
N HIS A 119 -8.74 4.50 8.37
CA HIS A 119 -8.02 3.25 8.57
C HIS A 119 -7.57 2.71 7.21
N ASN A 120 -6.25 2.66 7.00
CA ASN A 120 -5.63 2.05 5.82
C ASN A 120 -4.94 0.75 6.26
N GLN A 121 -5.44 -0.37 5.77
CA GLN A 121 -4.98 -1.69 6.15
C GLN A 121 -4.58 -2.50 4.91
N ALA A 122 -3.41 -3.12 4.96
CA ALA A 122 -2.95 -4.09 3.99
C ALA A 122 -2.32 -5.31 4.69
N VAL A 123 -2.85 -6.50 4.38
CA VAL A 123 -2.44 -7.78 4.97
C VAL A 123 -2.07 -8.76 3.87
N PHE A 124 -0.84 -9.28 3.92
CA PHE A 124 -0.28 -10.21 2.94
C PHE A 124 -0.03 -11.58 3.56
N HIS A 125 -0.58 -12.62 2.95
CA HIS A 125 -0.37 -14.02 3.30
C HIS A 125 0.56 -14.65 2.25
N LEU A 126 1.73 -15.10 2.68
CA LEU A 126 2.79 -15.58 1.79
C LEU A 126 2.98 -17.10 1.96
N ALA A 127 2.81 -17.86 0.87
CA ALA A 127 3.14 -19.29 0.85
C ALA A 127 4.64 -19.52 0.55
N HIS A 128 5.12 -20.76 0.71
CA HIS A 128 6.52 -21.09 0.44
C HIS A 128 6.98 -20.64 -0.97
N GLY A 129 8.17 -20.05 -1.08
CA GLY A 129 8.74 -19.58 -2.35
C GLY A 129 8.10 -18.29 -2.90
N SER A 130 6.96 -17.85 -2.34
CA SER A 130 6.33 -16.60 -2.76
C SER A 130 7.19 -15.39 -2.42
N ARG A 131 7.03 -14.31 -3.19
CA ARG A 131 7.75 -13.04 -3.04
C ARG A 131 6.78 -11.86 -2.98
N LEU A 132 7.11 -10.90 -2.14
CA LEU A 132 6.38 -9.65 -1.99
C LEU A 132 7.37 -8.49 -2.03
N ILE A 133 7.09 -7.49 -2.84
CA ILE A 133 7.55 -6.12 -2.59
C ILE A 133 6.31 -5.25 -2.39
N ALA A 134 6.29 -4.48 -1.32
CA ALA A 134 5.17 -3.60 -1.03
C ALA A 134 5.65 -2.34 -0.36
N TRP A 135 4.97 -1.23 -0.61
CA TRP A 135 5.16 -0.04 0.20
C TRP A 135 3.84 0.50 0.75
N ASP A 136 3.96 1.34 1.76
CA ASP A 136 2.96 2.32 2.13
C ASP A 136 3.64 3.69 2.17
N VAL A 137 2.95 4.71 1.66
CA VAL A 137 3.43 6.10 1.66
C VAL A 137 2.28 6.96 2.10
N THR A 138 2.38 7.54 3.30
CA THR A 138 1.33 8.35 3.90
C THR A 138 1.78 9.80 3.99
N ALA A 139 0.98 10.72 3.47
CA ALA A 139 1.19 12.15 3.62
C ALA A 139 0.06 12.80 4.44
N LEU A 140 0.46 13.62 5.42
CA LEU A 140 -0.41 14.28 6.39
C LEU A 140 -0.71 15.72 5.94
N GLY A 141 -1.95 15.95 5.52
CA GLY A 141 -2.41 17.23 5.02
C GLY A 141 -1.78 17.62 3.69
N LEU A 142 -2.02 18.87 3.28
CA LEU A 142 -1.51 19.49 2.06
C LEU A 142 -0.78 20.80 2.44
N PRO A 143 0.46 20.73 2.94
CA PRO A 143 1.17 21.91 3.45
C PRO A 143 1.37 22.99 2.37
N HIS A 144 1.66 22.60 1.13
CA HIS A 144 1.78 23.54 0.00
C HIS A 144 0.48 24.23 -0.40
N ALA A 145 -0.67 23.75 0.10
CA ALA A 145 -1.98 24.35 -0.08
C ALA A 145 -2.52 25.03 1.19
N ASN A 146 -1.68 25.21 2.23
CA ASN A 146 -2.07 25.72 3.54
C ASN A 146 -3.22 24.92 4.21
N GLN A 147 -3.26 23.61 3.98
CA GLN A 147 -4.24 22.70 4.60
C GLN A 147 -3.53 21.63 5.44
N PRO A 148 -2.96 21.99 6.61
CA PRO A 148 -2.22 21.06 7.45
C PRO A 148 -3.14 20.02 8.13
N PHE A 149 -2.57 18.88 8.53
CA PHE A 149 -3.24 17.87 9.35
C PHE A 149 -3.19 18.27 10.83
N VAL A 150 -4.21 19.00 11.28
CA VAL A 150 -4.30 19.56 12.66
C VAL A 150 -5.39 18.91 13.50
N GLN A 151 -6.30 18.17 12.86
CA GLN A 151 -7.37 17.41 13.48
C GLN A 151 -7.53 16.09 12.73
N GLY A 152 -8.09 15.09 13.40
CA GLY A 152 -8.34 13.78 12.81
C GLY A 152 -7.34 12.71 13.24
N GLN A 153 -7.59 11.50 12.79
CA GLN A 153 -6.81 10.31 13.08
C GLN A 153 -6.64 9.48 11.80
N PHE A 154 -5.43 8.98 11.58
CA PHE A 154 -5.10 8.06 10.51
C PHE A 154 -4.44 6.83 11.11
N GLN A 155 -5.09 5.68 11.03
CA GLN A 155 -4.53 4.40 11.44
C GLN A 155 -3.93 3.71 10.21
N GLN A 156 -2.63 3.44 10.28
CA GLN A 156 -1.90 2.65 9.30
C GLN A 156 -1.72 1.23 9.82
N HIS A 157 -1.92 0.23 8.96
CA HIS A 157 -1.68 -1.19 9.25
C HIS A 157 -1.11 -1.86 8.01
N LEU A 158 0.17 -2.25 8.09
CA LEU A 158 0.86 -3.03 7.06
C LEU A 158 1.36 -4.33 7.68
N GLU A 159 0.90 -5.47 7.18
CA GLU A 159 1.17 -6.76 7.81
C GLU A 159 1.57 -7.83 6.79
N ILE A 160 2.63 -8.56 7.11
CA ILE A 160 2.93 -9.87 6.55
C ILE A 160 2.52 -10.89 7.62
N ALA A 161 1.41 -11.57 7.38
CA ALA A 161 0.72 -12.35 8.39
C ALA A 161 1.66 -13.36 9.08
N GLY A 162 1.68 -13.32 10.42
CA GLY A 162 2.52 -14.19 11.24
C GLY A 162 4.04 -13.91 11.21
N THR A 163 4.49 -12.90 10.45
CA THR A 163 5.91 -12.60 10.27
C THR A 163 6.29 -11.19 10.71
N TRP A 164 5.54 -10.18 10.29
CA TRP A 164 5.87 -8.78 10.53
C TRP A 164 4.63 -7.90 10.52
N LEU A 165 4.59 -6.90 11.40
CA LEU A 165 3.49 -5.95 11.54
C LEU A 165 4.04 -4.55 11.82
N GLU A 166 3.68 -3.60 10.98
CA GLU A 166 3.71 -2.18 11.30
C GLU A 166 2.28 -1.70 11.50
N ARG A 167 2.00 -1.17 12.69
CA ARG A 167 0.70 -0.57 13.01
C ARG A 167 0.88 0.67 13.85
N GLY A 168 0.37 1.80 13.36
CA GLY A 168 0.48 3.09 14.02
C GLY A 168 -0.81 3.88 13.91
N LEU A 169 -1.20 4.53 15.01
CA LEU A 169 -2.24 5.55 15.01
C LEU A 169 -1.58 6.92 15.00
N ILE A 170 -1.75 7.66 13.90
CA ILE A 170 -1.31 9.05 13.79
C ILE A 170 -2.51 9.92 14.17
N ASP A 171 -2.54 10.39 15.42
CA ASP A 171 -3.49 11.39 15.89
C ASP A 171 -2.91 12.79 15.69
N ALA A 172 -3.64 13.66 15.01
CA ALA A 172 -3.22 15.05 14.78
C ALA A 172 -2.95 15.83 16.09
N LYS A 173 -3.52 15.36 17.21
CA LYS A 173 -3.30 15.93 18.54
C LYS A 173 -2.06 15.38 19.25
N ASP A 174 -1.45 14.31 18.76
CA ASP A 174 -0.22 13.77 19.34
C ASP A 174 1.00 14.58 18.89
N GLN A 175 1.19 15.73 19.54
CA GLN A 175 2.31 16.63 19.27
C GLN A 175 3.67 15.98 19.54
N ARG A 176 3.73 14.95 20.41
CA ARG A 176 4.98 14.25 20.69
C ARG A 176 5.35 13.35 19.52
N LEU A 177 4.42 12.57 19.00
CA LEU A 177 4.64 11.76 17.79
C LEU A 177 5.01 12.65 16.60
N LEU A 178 4.29 13.75 16.39
CA LEU A 178 4.46 14.59 15.20
C LEU A 178 5.76 15.40 15.20
N HIS A 179 6.23 15.88 16.36
CA HIS A 179 7.33 16.85 16.42
C HIS A 179 8.59 16.38 17.17
N SER A 180 8.56 15.24 17.86
CA SER A 180 9.76 14.70 18.50
C SER A 180 10.76 14.17 17.47
N PRO A 181 12.08 14.30 17.70
CA PRO A 181 13.10 13.61 16.91
C PRO A 181 13.00 12.07 16.92
N LEU A 182 12.31 11.50 17.92
CA LEU A 182 12.01 10.06 18.00
C LEU A 182 10.70 9.67 17.31
N GLY A 183 9.95 10.67 16.83
CA GLY A 183 8.73 10.49 16.05
C GLY A 183 8.96 10.94 14.60
N LEU A 184 8.04 11.75 14.07
CA LEU A 184 8.14 12.24 12.70
C LEU A 184 9.06 13.46 12.55
N ASN A 185 9.60 14.02 13.64
CA ASN A 185 10.53 15.17 13.62
C ASN A 185 10.00 16.37 12.79
N GLY A 186 8.68 16.59 12.79
CA GLY A 186 8.02 17.64 12.01
C GLY A 186 7.80 17.32 10.52
N HIS A 187 8.23 16.16 10.03
CA HIS A 187 7.92 15.71 8.68
C HIS A 187 6.46 15.25 8.59
N THR A 188 5.82 15.54 7.45
CA THR A 188 4.42 15.21 7.19
C THR A 188 4.28 14.09 6.17
N CYS A 189 5.36 13.37 5.86
CA CYS A 189 5.36 12.21 5.00
C CYS A 189 6.09 11.08 5.72
N VAL A 190 5.49 9.89 5.74
CA VAL A 190 6.08 8.67 6.27
C VAL A 190 5.92 7.58 5.23
N SER A 191 6.95 6.77 5.04
CA SER A 191 6.87 5.63 4.13
C SER A 191 7.60 4.43 4.69
N THR A 192 7.09 3.26 4.31
CA THR A 192 7.71 1.98 4.59
C THR A 192 7.75 1.19 3.30
N LEU A 193 8.91 0.66 2.95
CA LEU A 193 9.09 -0.31 1.86
C LEU A 193 9.48 -1.66 2.48
N VAL A 194 8.78 -2.72 2.12
CA VAL A 194 9.08 -4.08 2.53
C VAL A 194 9.38 -4.96 1.33
N PHE A 195 10.39 -5.80 1.48
CA PHE A 195 10.64 -6.95 0.61
C PHE A 195 10.60 -8.21 1.47
N ALA A 196 9.80 -9.20 1.08
CA ALA A 196 9.57 -10.41 1.85
C ALA A 196 9.47 -11.65 0.97
N GLN A 197 9.73 -12.79 1.60
CA GLN A 197 9.53 -14.12 1.01
C GLN A 197 8.71 -14.98 1.97
N GLY A 198 7.93 -15.92 1.45
CA GLY A 198 7.16 -16.86 2.29
C GLY A 198 8.00 -17.97 2.94
N HIS A 199 9.32 -17.82 2.98
CA HIS A 199 10.24 -18.63 3.78
C HIS A 199 11.40 -17.75 4.26
N ALA A 200 12.21 -18.28 5.19
CA ALA A 200 13.42 -17.60 5.63
C ALA A 200 14.35 -17.31 4.44
N MET A 201 14.68 -16.03 4.24
CA MET A 201 15.55 -15.59 3.16
C MET A 201 16.98 -16.06 3.42
N ALA A 202 17.65 -16.58 2.41
CA ALA A 202 19.07 -16.94 2.51
C ALA A 202 19.90 -15.70 2.88
N ASP A 203 20.92 -15.89 3.74
CA ASP A 203 21.74 -14.78 4.25
C ASP A 203 22.36 -13.96 3.10
N THR A 204 22.85 -14.62 2.06
CA THR A 204 23.43 -13.98 0.88
C THR A 204 22.43 -13.09 0.15
N LEU A 205 21.19 -13.55 -0.06
CA LEU A 205 20.15 -12.76 -0.71
C LEU A 205 19.75 -11.57 0.17
N ARG A 206 19.60 -11.78 1.49
CA ARG A 206 19.27 -10.72 2.44
C ARG A 206 20.33 -9.62 2.44
N GLU A 207 21.61 -9.99 2.48
CA GLU A 207 22.72 -9.04 2.43
C GLU A 207 22.75 -8.27 1.11
N GLN A 208 22.54 -8.94 -0.02
CA GLN A 208 22.45 -8.31 -1.33
C GLN A 208 21.32 -7.29 -1.41
N VAL A 209 20.11 -7.65 -0.98
CA VAL A 209 18.95 -6.75 -1.00
C VAL A 209 19.18 -5.52 -0.12
N VAL A 210 19.73 -5.71 1.09
CA VAL A 210 20.05 -4.59 2.00
C VAL A 210 21.13 -3.69 1.42
N ALA A 211 22.18 -4.27 0.82
CA ALA A 211 23.24 -3.49 0.18
C ALA A 211 22.71 -2.66 -1.00
N MET A 212 21.89 -3.26 -1.87
CA MET A 212 21.25 -2.57 -3.00
C MET A 212 20.34 -1.43 -2.53
N ALA A 213 19.51 -1.67 -1.50
CA ALA A 213 18.64 -0.63 -0.95
C ALA A 213 19.46 0.55 -0.41
N ARG A 214 20.54 0.29 0.33
CA ARG A 214 21.44 1.35 0.84
C ARG A 214 22.11 2.12 -0.28
N GLU A 215 22.65 1.44 -1.29
CA GLU A 215 23.30 2.09 -2.44
C GLU A 215 22.31 3.01 -3.19
N LEU A 216 21.08 2.56 -3.41
CA LEU A 216 20.02 3.38 -4.02
C LEU A 216 19.68 4.61 -3.16
N CYS A 217 19.53 4.45 -1.85
CA CYS A 217 19.28 5.57 -0.95
C CYS A 217 20.45 6.55 -0.91
N GLU A 218 21.68 6.06 -0.79
CA GLU A 218 22.90 6.88 -0.68
C GLU A 218 23.24 7.62 -1.97
N SER A 219 22.90 7.05 -3.13
CA SER A 219 23.12 7.68 -4.43
C SER A 219 22.04 8.73 -4.78
N HIS A 220 20.89 8.73 -4.08
CA HIS A 220 19.79 9.63 -4.41
C HIS A 220 20.07 11.08 -3.98
N PRO A 221 19.77 12.10 -4.83
CA PRO A 221 19.97 13.51 -4.46
C PRO A 221 19.23 13.95 -3.19
N LEU A 222 18.14 13.26 -2.84
CA LEU A 222 17.31 13.56 -1.66
C LEU A 222 17.73 12.80 -0.39
N ARG A 223 18.89 12.11 -0.37
CA ARG A 223 19.35 11.31 0.79
C ARG A 223 19.43 12.06 2.12
N TRP A 224 19.54 13.38 2.08
CA TRP A 224 19.58 14.26 3.27
C TRP A 224 18.21 14.77 3.69
N GLN A 225 17.14 14.43 2.96
CA GLN A 225 15.77 14.87 3.19
C GLN A 225 14.88 13.79 3.81
N SER A 226 15.30 12.53 3.72
CA SER A 226 14.80 11.44 4.57
C SER A 226 15.48 11.53 5.94
N GLY A 227 14.70 11.53 7.01
CA GLY A 227 15.20 11.53 8.39
C GLY A 227 16.05 10.31 8.74
#